data_AF-A0A1A2W726-F1
#
_entry.id   AF-A0A1A2W726-F1
#
_cell.length_a   1.000
_cell.length_b   1.000
_cell.length_c   1.000
_cell.angle_alpha   90.00
_cell.angle_beta   90.00
_cell.angle_gamma   90.00
#
_symmetry.space_group_name_H-M   'P 1'
#
loop_
_entity.id
_entity.type
_entity.pdbx_description
1 polymer ?
#
loop_
_entity_poly.entity_id
_entity_poly.type
_entity_poly.pdbx_seq_one_letter_code
_entity_poly.pdbx_strand_id
1 'polypeptide(L)'
;MFPDGPRACRIDSVQLRLSGWGIPARSATVSAVVVIGALLVAGAGLDGFLYRSLLAGVDYASAERVRDVAKELESEPPAGLDGALFSTDQRVVAVQLIGPDGRVVKRSRSAPSTPLVPVTAFDFHLRRALSDDAVAGDNMRISGQRVATPAGDYTVLVGGGSQAVEATARTVALLLACGAPIVIAVAAGATFWLVRRSLRSVDAIRARVAEISASDLAERVPVPDSRDEIAALAVTMNQMLSRIEAGHRAQQRFVGDASHELRSPLATIISGLEVAEAHPELLDAELAVNTLLPEAQRMHILIEDLLLLARADERKPLRRKEELALDDIAEVEAARARREARCEIDADIR
;
A
#
# COMPACT_ATOMS: atom_id res chain seq x y z
N MET A 1 4.31 -51.37 20.40
CA MET A 1 5.66 -50.83 20.13
C MET A 1 5.69 -50.39 18.68
N PHE A 2 5.32 -49.13 18.42
CA PHE A 2 5.36 -48.48 17.10
C PHE A 2 6.24 -47.23 17.27
N PRO A 3 7.22 -46.97 16.39
CA PRO A 3 8.19 -45.90 16.62
C PRO A 3 7.60 -44.53 16.24
N ASP A 4 7.89 -43.55 17.09
CA ASP A 4 7.59 -42.14 16.91
C ASP A 4 8.26 -41.57 15.64
N GLY A 5 7.47 -40.92 14.79
CA GLY A 5 7.96 -40.14 13.65
C GLY A 5 8.63 -38.82 14.08
N PRO A 6 9.50 -38.24 13.24
CA PRO A 6 10.29 -37.07 13.60
C PRO A 6 9.43 -35.81 13.77
N ARG A 7 9.61 -35.13 14.90
CA ARG A 7 8.96 -33.85 15.21
C ARG A 7 9.48 -32.77 14.25
N ALA A 8 8.60 -32.28 13.38
CA ALA A 8 8.87 -31.11 12.56
C ALA A 8 9.15 -29.90 13.46
N CYS A 9 10.35 -29.34 13.35
CA CYS A 9 10.72 -28.06 13.94
C CYS A 9 9.89 -26.96 13.25
N ARG A 10 8.83 -26.51 13.93
CA ARG A 10 8.00 -25.39 13.48
C ARG A 10 8.82 -24.11 13.75
N ILE A 11 9.31 -23.49 12.68
CA ILE A 11 9.93 -22.16 12.74
C ILE A 11 8.82 -21.19 13.15
N ASP A 12 8.82 -20.77 14.40
CA ASP A 12 7.96 -19.70 14.89
C ASP A 12 8.35 -18.41 14.14
N SER A 13 7.51 -18.03 13.19
CA SER A 13 7.57 -16.74 12.52
C SER A 13 7.54 -15.65 13.58
N VAL A 14 8.59 -14.81 13.60
CA VAL A 14 8.69 -13.61 14.42
C VAL A 14 7.56 -12.65 14.04
N GLN A 15 6.39 -12.84 14.63
CA GLN A 15 5.32 -11.86 14.61
C GLN A 15 5.70 -10.75 15.59
N LEU A 16 6.44 -9.76 15.08
CA LEU A 16 6.63 -8.48 15.75
C LEU A 16 5.26 -7.98 16.23
N ARG A 17 5.09 -7.87 17.55
CA ARG A 17 3.88 -7.39 18.23
C ARG A 17 3.61 -5.92 17.86
N LEU A 18 3.08 -5.69 16.65
CA LEU A 18 2.63 -4.39 16.18
C LEU A 18 1.22 -4.04 16.69
N SER A 19 0.59 -4.88 17.52
CA SER A 19 -0.82 -4.77 17.88
C SER A 19 -1.18 -3.48 18.64
N GLY A 20 -0.23 -2.82 19.30
CA GLY A 20 -0.44 -1.53 19.98
C GLY A 20 -0.16 -0.27 19.15
N TRP A 21 0.39 -0.40 17.95
CA TRP A 21 0.80 0.76 17.15
C TRP A 21 -0.36 1.26 16.28
N GLY A 22 -0.61 2.57 16.31
CA GLY A 22 -1.57 3.22 15.41
C GLY A 22 -1.18 3.03 13.94
N ILE A 23 -2.17 3.10 13.05
CA ILE A 23 -2.00 2.99 11.59
C ILE A 23 -0.82 3.84 11.04
N PRO A 24 -0.61 5.12 11.45
CA PRO A 24 0.50 5.91 10.89
C PRO A 24 1.88 5.36 11.24
N ALA A 25 2.05 4.82 12.45
CA ALA A 25 3.32 4.21 12.86
C ALA A 25 3.59 2.92 12.08
N ARG A 26 2.56 2.09 11.84
CA ARG A 26 2.69 0.87 11.03
C ARG A 26 3.05 1.20 9.58
N SER A 27 2.33 2.13 8.93
CA SER A 27 2.62 2.54 7.55
C SER A 27 4.04 3.12 7.42
N ALA A 28 4.49 3.93 8.39
CA ALA A 28 5.84 4.46 8.40
C ALA A 28 6.90 3.35 8.53
N THR A 29 6.68 2.33 9.37
CA THR A 29 7.61 1.19 9.46
C THR A 29 7.67 0.38 8.17
N VAL A 30 6.54 0.11 7.53
CA VAL A 30 6.51 -0.60 6.24
C VAL A 30 7.27 0.19 5.18
N SER A 31 7.01 1.50 5.08
CA SER A 31 7.76 2.38 4.17
C SER A 31 9.26 2.36 4.46
N ALA A 32 9.66 2.42 5.73
CA ALA A 32 11.08 2.35 6.11
C ALA A 32 11.71 1.02 5.69
N VAL A 33 11.05 -0.12 5.95
CA VAL A 33 11.54 -1.46 5.58
C VAL A 33 11.68 -1.59 4.06
N VAL A 34 10.70 -1.12 3.28
CA VAL A 34 10.77 -1.15 1.81
C VAL A 34 11.92 -0.31 1.30
N VAL A 35 12.09 0.91 1.83
CA VAL A 35 13.19 1.81 1.44
C VAL A 35 14.55 1.22 1.83
N ILE A 36 14.67 0.63 3.02
CA ILE A 36 15.88 -0.08 3.46
C ILE A 36 16.23 -1.20 2.47
N GLY A 37 15.26 -2.06 2.13
CA GLY A 37 15.46 -3.16 1.19
C GLY A 37 15.91 -2.67 -0.18
N ALA A 38 15.25 -1.64 -0.72
CA ALA A 38 15.60 -1.05 -2.00
C ALA A 38 17.01 -0.42 -1.99
N LEU A 39 17.37 0.32 -0.94
CA LEU A 39 18.69 0.95 -0.80
C LEU A 39 19.80 -0.08 -0.62
N LEU A 40 19.56 -1.19 0.09
CA LEU A 40 20.54 -2.27 0.22
C LEU A 40 20.80 -2.95 -1.12
N VAL A 41 19.76 -3.27 -1.88
CA VAL A 41 19.91 -3.90 -3.20
C VAL A 41 20.59 -2.96 -4.19
N ALA A 42 20.13 -1.71 -4.28
CA ALA A 42 20.72 -0.71 -5.17
C ALA A 42 22.16 -0.36 -4.78
N GLY A 43 22.42 -0.17 -3.48
CA GLY A 43 23.74 0.15 -2.95
C GLY A 43 24.75 -0.97 -3.17
N ALA A 44 24.41 -2.22 -2.84
CA ALA A 44 25.27 -3.37 -3.08
C ALA A 44 25.49 -3.62 -4.58
N GLY A 45 24.45 -3.41 -5.40
CA GLY A 45 24.55 -3.51 -6.86
C GLY A 45 25.52 -2.47 -7.44
N LEU A 46 25.39 -1.21 -7.03
CA LEU A 46 26.25 -0.12 -7.46
C LEU A 46 27.70 -0.33 -7.02
N ASP A 47 27.93 -0.66 -5.75
CA ASP A 47 29.27 -0.88 -5.20
C ASP A 47 29.96 -2.08 -5.89
N GLY A 48 29.25 -3.20 -6.04
CA GLY A 48 29.76 -4.37 -6.74
C GLY A 48 30.05 -4.10 -8.23
N PHE A 49 29.19 -3.34 -8.90
CA PHE A 49 29.41 -2.92 -10.29
C PHE A 49 30.66 -2.03 -10.41
N LEU A 50 30.76 -1.01 -9.55
CA LEU A 50 31.90 -0.08 -9.54
C LEU A 50 33.21 -0.82 -9.25
N TYR A 51 33.23 -1.67 -8.22
CA TYR A 51 34.39 -2.47 -7.85
C TYR A 51 34.87 -3.35 -9.01
N ARG A 52 33.94 -4.08 -9.65
CA ARG A 52 34.26 -4.92 -10.83
C ARG A 52 34.76 -4.09 -12.00
N SER A 53 34.16 -2.93 -12.26
CA SER A 53 34.57 -2.03 -13.34
C SER A 53 35.99 -1.48 -13.12
N LEU A 54 36.31 -1.11 -11.88
CA LEU A 54 37.61 -0.59 -11.50
C LEU A 54 38.70 -1.67 -11.58
N LEU A 55 38.42 -2.88 -11.07
CA LEU A 55 39.33 -4.03 -11.21
C LEU A 55 39.58 -4.39 -12.68
N ALA A 56 38.52 -4.42 -13.51
CA ALA A 56 38.68 -4.67 -14.93
C ALA A 56 39.60 -3.62 -15.59
N GLY A 57 39.48 -2.35 -15.22
CA GLY A 57 40.36 -1.28 -15.71
C GLY A 57 41.84 -1.49 -15.35
N VAL A 58 42.13 -1.98 -14.14
CA VAL A 58 43.50 -2.35 -13.71
C VAL A 58 44.00 -3.58 -14.48
N ASP A 59 43.15 -4.59 -14.67
CA ASP A 59 43.48 -5.80 -15.43
C ASP A 59 43.76 -5.49 -16.91
N TYR A 60 43.03 -4.54 -17.51
CA TYR A 60 43.30 -4.08 -18.88
C TYR A 60 44.60 -3.28 -18.98
N ALA A 61 44.84 -2.33 -18.07
CA ALA A 61 46.05 -1.51 -18.09
C ALA A 61 47.33 -2.34 -17.88
N SER A 62 47.30 -3.28 -16.93
CA SER A 62 48.44 -4.18 -16.69
C SER A 62 48.72 -5.08 -17.89
N ALA A 63 47.69 -5.62 -18.52
CA ALA A 63 47.79 -6.46 -19.70
C ALA A 63 48.33 -5.73 -20.94
N GLU A 64 47.89 -4.48 -21.14
CA GLU A 64 48.39 -3.63 -22.21
C GLU A 64 49.88 -3.35 -22.03
N ARG A 65 50.29 -3.02 -20.79
CA ARG A 65 51.71 -2.82 -20.48
C ARG A 65 52.56 -4.07 -20.73
N VAL A 66 52.05 -5.27 -20.42
CA VAL A 66 52.74 -6.53 -20.74
C VAL A 66 52.96 -6.65 -22.25
N ARG A 67 51.93 -6.35 -23.06
CA ARG A 67 52.02 -6.42 -24.52
C ARG A 67 53.01 -5.42 -25.09
N ASP A 68 53.04 -4.20 -24.57
CA ASP A 68 53.96 -3.17 -25.03
C ASP A 68 55.42 -3.58 -24.79
N VAL A 69 55.74 -4.05 -23.58
CA VAL A 69 57.08 -4.56 -23.24
C VAL A 69 57.42 -5.80 -24.06
N ALA A 70 56.48 -6.73 -24.22
CA ALA A 70 56.70 -7.95 -25.00
C ALA A 70 57.02 -7.65 -26.46
N LYS A 71 56.27 -6.73 -27.07
CA LYS A 71 56.45 -6.33 -28.47
C LYS A 71 57.79 -5.64 -28.70
N GLU A 72 58.23 -4.80 -27.76
CA GLU A 72 59.53 -4.13 -27.89
C GLU A 72 60.70 -5.09 -27.71
N LEU A 73 60.54 -6.10 -26.84
CA LEU A 73 61.53 -7.14 -26.59
C LEU A 73 61.75 -8.09 -27.79
N GLU A 74 60.78 -8.19 -28.70
CA GLU A 74 60.97 -8.92 -29.96
C GLU A 74 61.96 -8.22 -30.91
N SER A 75 62.07 -6.89 -30.82
CA SER A 75 62.92 -6.07 -31.69
C SER A 75 64.22 -5.58 -31.04
N GLU A 76 64.24 -5.38 -29.72
CA GLU A 76 65.38 -4.81 -29.00
C GLU A 76 65.89 -5.70 -27.86
N PRO A 77 67.20 -5.71 -27.59
CA PRO A 77 67.75 -6.42 -26.45
C PRO A 77 67.28 -5.79 -25.12
N PRO A 78 67.23 -6.56 -24.00
CA PRO A 78 66.73 -6.09 -22.71
C PRO A 78 67.35 -4.78 -22.17
N ALA A 79 68.60 -4.50 -22.55
CA ALA A 79 69.32 -3.30 -22.15
C ALA A 79 68.88 -2.04 -22.95
N GLY A 80 68.32 -2.22 -24.14
CA GLY A 80 67.87 -1.15 -25.05
C GLY A 80 66.45 -0.63 -24.77
N LEU A 81 65.60 -1.46 -24.15
CA LEU A 81 64.19 -1.14 -23.89
C LEU A 81 64.00 0.26 -23.31
N ASP A 82 62.95 0.97 -23.75
CA ASP A 82 62.61 2.28 -23.23
C ASP A 82 62.34 2.22 -21.71
N GLY A 83 62.95 3.14 -20.97
CA GLY A 83 62.71 3.31 -19.54
C GLY A 83 61.26 3.70 -19.23
N ALA A 84 60.55 4.34 -20.17
CA ALA A 84 59.15 4.73 -20.01
C ALA A 84 58.23 3.51 -19.78
N LEU A 85 58.52 2.36 -20.39
CA LEU A 85 57.73 1.13 -20.21
C LEU A 85 57.79 0.59 -18.77
N PHE A 86 58.85 0.92 -18.03
CA PHE A 86 59.04 0.53 -16.62
C PHE A 86 58.62 1.64 -15.64
N SER A 87 57.96 2.70 -16.14
CA SER A 87 57.33 3.72 -15.29
C SER A 87 56.02 3.22 -14.69
N THR A 88 55.72 3.67 -13.48
CA THR A 88 54.52 3.29 -12.73
C THR A 88 53.53 4.45 -12.67
N ASP A 89 52.25 4.11 -12.62
CA ASP A 89 51.14 5.06 -12.52
C ASP A 89 50.10 4.57 -11.49
N GLN A 90 48.89 5.15 -11.49
CA GLN A 90 47.83 4.78 -10.55
C GLN A 90 47.30 3.35 -10.74
N ARG A 91 47.42 2.77 -11.94
CA ARG A 91 46.92 1.44 -12.29
C ARG A 91 48.05 0.43 -12.37
N VAL A 92 49.22 0.81 -12.88
CA VAL A 92 50.42 -0.05 -12.99
C VAL A 92 51.42 0.32 -11.90
N VAL A 93 51.52 -0.53 -10.88
CA VAL A 93 52.33 -0.26 -9.68
C VAL A 93 53.67 -1.00 -9.68
N ALA A 94 53.83 -2.03 -10.53
CA ALA A 94 55.09 -2.76 -10.67
C ALA A 94 55.27 -3.29 -12.09
N VAL A 95 56.50 -3.27 -12.61
CA VAL A 95 56.88 -3.89 -13.89
C VAL A 95 58.20 -4.64 -13.68
N GLN A 96 58.28 -5.90 -14.09
CA GLN A 96 59.49 -6.73 -14.03
C GLN A 96 59.71 -7.45 -15.35
N LEU A 97 60.98 -7.50 -15.76
CA LEU A 97 61.47 -8.35 -16.83
C LEU A 97 62.40 -9.39 -16.21
N ILE A 98 62.04 -10.65 -16.34
CA ILE A 98 62.77 -11.78 -15.78
C ILE A 98 63.48 -12.52 -16.91
N GLY A 99 64.77 -12.77 -16.72
CA GLY A 99 65.62 -13.49 -17.66
C GLY A 99 65.43 -15.00 -17.61
N PRO A 100 66.06 -15.73 -18.55
CA PRO A 100 65.99 -17.19 -18.62
C PRO A 100 66.65 -17.89 -17.42
N ASP A 101 67.52 -17.18 -16.69
CA ASP A 101 68.14 -17.62 -15.43
C ASP A 101 67.22 -17.46 -14.20
N GLY A 102 66.00 -16.96 -14.41
CA GLY A 102 65.02 -16.68 -13.35
C GLY A 102 65.33 -15.43 -12.54
N ARG A 103 66.35 -14.63 -12.93
CA ARG A 103 66.70 -13.38 -12.25
C ARG A 103 66.00 -12.19 -12.90
N VAL A 104 65.71 -11.17 -12.09
CA VAL A 104 65.12 -9.92 -12.58
C VAL A 104 66.19 -9.12 -13.31
N VAL A 105 66.01 -8.93 -14.63
CA VAL A 105 66.92 -8.23 -15.55
C VAL A 105 66.65 -6.74 -15.54
N LYS A 106 65.38 -6.34 -15.57
CA LYS A 106 64.94 -4.94 -15.51
C LYS A 106 63.66 -4.83 -14.68
N ARG A 107 63.49 -3.72 -13.97
CA ARG A 107 62.34 -3.51 -13.09
C ARG A 107 61.97 -2.04 -12.96
N SER A 108 60.71 -1.78 -12.62
CA SER A 108 60.29 -0.48 -12.09
C SER A 108 60.93 -0.22 -10.72
N ARG A 109 60.97 1.05 -10.30
CA ARG A 109 61.57 1.44 -9.00
C ARG A 109 60.85 0.82 -7.79
N SER A 110 59.55 0.66 -7.89
CA SER A 110 58.67 0.10 -6.87
C SER A 110 58.73 -1.43 -6.77
N ALA A 111 59.16 -2.12 -7.84
CA ALA A 111 59.17 -3.58 -7.86
C ALA A 111 60.37 -4.16 -7.08
N PRO A 112 60.22 -5.28 -6.36
CA PRO A 112 61.32 -5.95 -5.68
C PRO A 112 62.37 -6.50 -6.66
N SER A 113 63.55 -6.85 -6.16
CA SER A 113 64.63 -7.47 -6.94
C SER A 113 64.44 -8.98 -7.11
N THR A 114 63.51 -9.56 -6.36
CA THR A 114 63.05 -10.94 -6.50
C THR A 114 61.82 -10.99 -7.42
N PRO A 115 61.62 -12.07 -8.20
CA PRO A 115 60.40 -12.27 -8.97
C PRO A 115 59.15 -12.15 -8.10
N LEU A 116 58.16 -11.37 -8.54
CA LEU A 116 56.89 -11.19 -7.83
C LEU A 116 56.10 -12.49 -7.73
N VAL A 117 56.14 -13.32 -8.77
CA VAL A 117 55.46 -14.62 -8.85
C VAL A 117 56.44 -15.61 -9.49
N PRO A 118 56.38 -16.91 -9.12
CA PRO A 118 57.13 -17.94 -9.84
C PRO A 118 56.90 -17.86 -11.36
N VAL A 119 58.00 -17.77 -12.11
CA VAL A 119 58.02 -17.64 -13.58
C VAL A 119 57.36 -18.81 -14.31
N THR A 120 57.21 -19.94 -13.60
CA THR A 120 56.52 -21.16 -14.05
C THR A 120 55.01 -20.98 -14.18
N ALA A 121 54.42 -19.95 -13.56
CA ALA A 121 53.00 -19.64 -13.65
C ALA A 121 52.59 -19.03 -15.02
N PHE A 122 53.56 -18.65 -15.85
CA PHE A 122 53.37 -17.97 -17.13
C PHE A 122 53.93 -18.79 -18.29
N ASP A 123 53.16 -18.83 -19.38
CA ASP A 123 53.51 -19.43 -20.66
C ASP A 123 53.64 -18.34 -21.74
N PHE A 124 53.75 -18.72 -23.01
CA PHE A 124 53.84 -17.78 -24.13
C PHE A 124 52.52 -17.04 -24.42
N HIS A 125 51.45 -17.32 -23.67
CA HIS A 125 50.19 -16.60 -23.76
C HIS A 125 50.06 -15.58 -22.62
N LEU A 126 49.43 -14.46 -22.95
CA LEU A 126 49.13 -13.43 -21.95
C LEU A 126 48.14 -13.96 -20.93
N ARG A 127 48.60 -14.09 -19.68
CA ARG A 127 47.74 -14.35 -18.52
C ARG A 127 47.48 -13.04 -17.81
N ARG A 128 46.21 -12.74 -17.57
CA ARG A 128 45.75 -11.52 -16.91
C ARG A 128 45.09 -11.89 -15.59
N ALA A 129 44.94 -10.90 -14.71
CA ALA A 129 43.99 -11.00 -13.61
C ALA A 129 44.30 -12.13 -12.61
N LEU A 130 45.58 -12.53 -12.48
CA LEU A 130 45.98 -13.51 -11.45
C LEU A 130 45.88 -12.85 -10.08
N SER A 131 45.04 -13.45 -9.23
CA SER A 131 44.74 -12.96 -7.88
C SER A 131 45.83 -13.38 -6.87
N ASP A 132 45.94 -12.56 -5.83
CA ASP A 132 47.02 -12.35 -4.87
C ASP A 132 47.28 -13.47 -3.83
N ASP A 133 46.73 -14.69 -3.98
CA ASP A 133 46.99 -15.76 -2.99
C ASP A 133 48.45 -16.28 -3.03
N ALA A 134 49.26 -15.83 -3.99
CA ALA A 134 50.63 -16.27 -4.22
C ALA A 134 51.71 -15.25 -3.79
N VAL A 135 51.35 -14.00 -3.48
CA VAL A 135 52.31 -12.94 -3.10
C VAL A 135 52.01 -12.47 -1.69
N ALA A 136 52.95 -12.69 -0.77
CA ALA A 136 52.78 -12.29 0.62
C ALA A 136 52.83 -10.75 0.74
N GLY A 137 51.66 -10.10 0.75
CA GLY A 137 51.49 -8.80 1.39
C GLY A 137 51.25 -7.58 0.51
N ASP A 138 50.81 -7.72 -0.75
CA ASP A 138 50.48 -6.53 -1.55
C ASP A 138 49.25 -6.74 -2.43
N ASN A 139 48.16 -6.02 -2.12
CA ASN A 139 46.89 -5.92 -2.85
C ASN A 139 47.12 -5.56 -4.34
N MET A 140 47.54 -6.55 -5.12
CA MET A 140 48.04 -6.38 -6.46
C MET A 140 47.57 -7.52 -7.35
N ARG A 141 47.17 -7.17 -8.57
CA ARG A 141 46.70 -8.10 -9.59
C ARG A 141 47.77 -8.24 -10.66
N ILE A 142 48.14 -9.48 -10.97
CA ILE A 142 49.33 -9.72 -11.79
C ILE A 142 48.91 -10.17 -13.18
N SER A 143 49.49 -9.51 -14.18
CA SER A 143 49.42 -9.88 -15.58
C SER A 143 50.83 -10.19 -16.07
N GLY A 144 50.99 -11.20 -16.92
CA GLY A 144 52.30 -11.58 -17.41
C GLY A 144 52.27 -12.48 -18.63
N GLN A 145 53.41 -12.53 -19.31
CA GLN A 145 53.59 -13.32 -20.54
C GLN A 145 55.08 -13.67 -20.70
N ARG A 146 55.36 -14.89 -21.17
CA ARG A 146 56.68 -15.30 -21.65
C ARG A 146 56.85 -14.93 -23.11
N VAL A 147 58.03 -14.40 -23.45
CA VAL A 147 58.39 -13.93 -24.78
C VAL A 147 59.67 -14.63 -25.20
N ALA A 148 59.64 -15.30 -26.34
CA ALA A 148 60.81 -15.91 -26.93
C ALA A 148 61.64 -14.83 -27.62
N THR A 149 62.92 -14.71 -27.26
CA THR A 149 63.84 -13.77 -27.89
C THR A 149 65.07 -14.53 -28.40
N PRO A 150 65.85 -13.97 -29.35
CA PRO A 150 67.10 -14.58 -29.79
C PRO A 150 68.12 -14.82 -28.65
N ALA A 151 68.01 -14.09 -27.54
CA ALA A 151 68.89 -14.23 -26.37
C ALA A 151 68.37 -15.20 -25.31
N GLY A 152 67.18 -15.79 -25.51
CA GLY A 152 66.51 -16.71 -24.58
C GLY A 152 65.08 -16.30 -24.28
N ASP A 153 64.39 -17.11 -23.49
CA ASP A 153 63.02 -16.81 -23.07
C ASP A 153 63.02 -15.84 -21.89
N TYR A 154 62.30 -14.73 -22.05
CA TYR A 154 62.10 -13.74 -21.00
C TYR A 154 60.66 -13.76 -20.54
N THR A 155 60.40 -13.41 -19.28
CA THR A 155 59.04 -13.28 -18.76
C THR A 155 58.79 -11.85 -18.30
N VAL A 156 57.76 -11.24 -18.86
CA VAL A 156 57.29 -9.91 -18.47
C VAL A 156 56.19 -10.07 -17.44
N LEU A 157 56.34 -9.43 -16.29
CA LEU A 157 55.33 -9.36 -15.24
C LEU A 157 54.96 -7.90 -14.97
N VAL A 158 53.66 -7.62 -14.91
CA VAL A 158 53.11 -6.31 -14.55
C VAL A 158 52.12 -6.49 -13.41
N GLY A 159 52.36 -5.76 -12.34
CA GLY A 159 51.48 -5.68 -11.18
C GLY A 159 50.58 -4.45 -11.26
N GLY A 160 49.28 -4.66 -11.16
CA GLY A 160 48.27 -3.62 -11.10
C GLY A 160 47.73 -3.41 -9.69
N GLY A 161 47.69 -2.17 -9.20
CA GLY A 161 47.33 -1.88 -7.80
C GLY A 161 45.82 -1.88 -7.58
N SER A 162 45.33 -2.63 -6.58
CA SER A 162 43.91 -2.59 -6.19
C SER A 162 43.61 -1.64 -5.01
N GLN A 163 44.64 -1.06 -4.37
CA GLN A 163 44.48 -0.09 -3.28
C GLN A 163 43.59 1.11 -3.65
N ALA A 164 43.77 1.69 -4.84
CA ALA A 164 42.94 2.79 -5.32
C ALA A 164 41.48 2.36 -5.55
N VAL A 165 41.28 1.10 -5.97
CA VAL A 165 39.95 0.51 -6.17
C VAL A 165 39.24 0.32 -4.82
N GLU A 166 39.94 -0.24 -3.85
CA GLU A 166 39.44 -0.46 -2.48
C GLU A 166 39.13 0.87 -1.78
N ALA A 167 40.00 1.88 -1.93
CA ALA A 167 39.77 3.21 -1.38
C ALA A 167 38.51 3.85 -1.99
N THR A 168 38.35 3.76 -3.31
CA THR A 168 37.17 4.29 -4.01
C THR A 168 35.88 3.58 -3.57
N ALA A 169 35.88 2.25 -3.54
CA ALA A 169 34.76 1.46 -3.06
C ALA A 169 34.40 1.79 -1.60
N ARG A 170 35.42 1.90 -0.72
CA ARG A 170 35.21 2.30 0.68
C ARG A 170 34.59 3.69 0.81
N THR A 171 35.04 4.67 0.02
CA THR A 171 34.46 6.01 0.02
C THR A 171 33.01 5.98 -0.43
N VAL A 172 32.67 5.24 -1.49
CA VAL A 172 31.29 5.08 -1.96
C VAL A 172 30.43 4.38 -0.90
N ALA A 173 30.93 3.31 -0.29
CA ALA A 173 30.24 2.61 0.78
C ALA A 173 29.96 3.52 1.99
N LEU A 174 30.92 4.37 2.38
CA LEU A 174 30.73 5.35 3.45
C LEU A 174 29.70 6.41 3.09
N LEU A 175 29.73 6.94 1.87
CA LEU A 175 28.73 7.90 1.39
C LEU A 175 27.33 7.29 1.39
N LEU A 176 27.18 6.04 0.95
CA LEU A 176 25.91 5.30 1.01
C LEU A 176 25.47 5.04 2.45
N ALA A 177 26.39 4.65 3.34
CA ALA A 177 26.10 4.41 4.75
C ALA A 177 25.64 5.69 5.50
N CYS A 178 26.15 6.86 5.13
CA CYS A 178 25.72 8.14 5.68
C CYS A 178 24.44 8.68 5.00
N GLY A 179 24.29 8.48 3.69
CA GLY A 179 23.14 8.98 2.93
C GLY A 179 21.86 8.17 3.12
N ALA A 180 21.96 6.84 3.23
CA ALA A 180 20.81 5.95 3.36
C ALA A 180 19.93 6.26 4.60
N PRO A 181 20.49 6.46 5.81
CA PRO A 181 19.70 6.83 6.99
C PRO A 181 18.88 8.12 6.80
N ILE A 182 19.43 9.10 6.07
CA ILE A 182 18.74 10.37 5.79
C ILE A 182 17.53 10.11 4.90
N VAL A 183 17.71 9.36 3.81
CA VAL A 183 16.62 9.00 2.89
C VAL A 183 15.53 8.20 3.62
N ILE A 184 15.93 7.22 4.45
CA ILE A 184 15.00 6.41 5.25
C ILE A 184 14.22 7.30 6.23
N ALA A 185 14.90 8.18 6.95
CA ALA A 185 14.26 9.07 7.92
C ALA A 185 13.28 10.04 7.26
N VAL A 186 13.64 10.62 6.11
CA VAL A 186 12.75 11.50 5.34
C VAL A 186 11.53 10.74 4.84
N ALA A 187 11.71 9.55 4.25
CA ALA A 187 10.60 8.73 3.76
C ALA A 187 9.66 8.27 4.89
N ALA A 188 10.22 7.81 6.01
CA ALA A 188 9.44 7.38 7.17
C ALA A 188 8.70 8.56 7.82
N GLY A 189 9.37 9.70 7.97
CA GLY A 189 8.79 10.93 8.52
C GLY A 189 7.67 11.49 7.65
N ALA A 190 7.88 11.54 6.32
CA ALA A 190 6.87 11.98 5.37
C ALA A 190 5.63 11.06 5.39
N THR A 191 5.84 9.74 5.34
CA THR A 191 4.75 8.75 5.43
C THR A 191 3.98 8.88 6.75
N PHE A 192 4.70 9.00 7.88
CA PHE A 192 4.07 9.19 9.19
C PHE A 192 3.21 10.45 9.24
N TRP A 193 3.73 11.58 8.74
CA TRP A 193 3.03 12.85 8.74
C TRP A 193 1.78 12.83 7.85
N LEU A 194 1.91 12.33 6.62
CA LEU A 194 0.79 12.22 5.66
C LEU A 194 -0.33 11.33 6.21
N VAL A 195 0.00 10.12 6.65
CA VAL A 195 -1.00 9.17 7.17
C VAL A 195 -1.66 9.72 8.44
N ARG A 196 -0.89 10.36 9.33
CA ARG A 196 -1.45 10.98 10.54
C ARG A 196 -2.40 12.12 10.21
N ARG A 197 -2.10 12.94 9.19
CA ARG A 197 -2.98 14.02 8.76
C ARG A 197 -4.29 13.47 8.18
N SER A 198 -4.23 12.45 7.33
CA SER A 198 -5.44 11.82 6.76
C SER A 198 -6.32 11.17 7.83
N LEU A 199 -5.72 10.46 8.79
CA LEU A 199 -6.47 9.81 9.86
C LEU A 199 -7.09 10.78 10.86
N ARG A 200 -6.51 11.97 11.05
CA ARG A 200 -7.12 13.01 11.89
C ARG A 200 -8.50 13.42 11.37
N SER A 201 -8.70 13.50 10.06
CA SER A 201 -10.02 13.79 9.48
C SER A 201 -11.01 12.67 9.74
N VAL A 202 -10.57 11.41 9.65
CA VAL A 202 -11.41 10.24 9.97
C VAL A 202 -11.78 10.23 11.45
N ASP A 203 -10.85 10.55 12.35
CA ASP A 203 -11.12 10.65 13.79
C ASP A 203 -12.13 11.76 14.11
N ALA A 204 -12.05 12.90 13.41
CA ALA A 204 -13.03 13.99 13.56
C ALA A 204 -14.44 13.55 13.11
N ILE A 205 -14.52 12.82 11.99
CA ILE A 205 -15.77 12.23 11.51
C ILE A 205 -16.32 11.23 12.53
N ARG A 206 -15.48 10.30 13.01
CA ARG A 206 -15.87 9.29 14.01
C ARG A 206 -16.37 9.94 15.30
N ALA A 207 -15.63 10.91 15.82
CA ALA A 207 -16.00 11.62 17.04
C ALA A 207 -17.37 12.30 16.87
N ARG A 208 -17.59 12.98 15.74
CA ARG A 208 -18.86 13.66 15.51
C ARG A 208 -20.03 12.70 15.36
N VAL A 209 -19.86 11.61 14.63
CA VAL A 209 -20.91 10.58 14.51
C VAL A 209 -21.24 9.94 15.87
N ALA A 210 -20.24 9.77 16.75
CA ALA A 210 -20.47 9.22 18.09
C ALA A 210 -21.25 10.16 19.03
N GLU A 211 -21.25 11.47 18.75
CA GLU A 211 -22.03 12.47 19.49
C GLU A 211 -23.48 12.60 18.97
N ILE A 212 -23.71 12.29 17.69
CA ILE A 212 -25.05 12.39 17.08
C ILE A 212 -25.98 11.35 17.72
N SER A 213 -27.05 11.87 18.32
CA SER A 213 -28.10 11.07 18.97
C SER A 213 -29.40 11.14 18.18
N ALA A 214 -30.35 10.24 18.49
CA ALA A 214 -31.67 10.24 17.85
C ALA A 214 -32.46 11.56 18.07
N SER A 215 -32.17 12.28 19.15
CA SER A 215 -32.76 13.58 19.44
C SER A 215 -32.13 14.75 18.67
N ASP A 216 -30.94 14.58 18.09
CA ASP A 216 -30.22 15.66 17.39
C ASP A 216 -29.67 15.21 16.03
N LEU A 217 -30.58 14.76 15.17
CA LEU A 217 -30.28 14.34 13.80
C LEU A 217 -30.03 15.51 12.84
N ALA A 218 -30.16 16.76 13.29
CA ALA A 218 -29.91 17.96 12.48
C ALA A 218 -28.41 18.25 12.35
N GLU A 219 -27.59 17.75 13.29
CA GLU A 219 -26.15 17.89 13.22
C GLU A 219 -25.56 17.16 12.00
N ARG A 220 -24.42 17.66 11.52
CA ARG A 220 -23.71 17.12 10.37
C ARG A 220 -22.26 16.86 10.71
N VAL A 221 -21.69 15.90 9.99
CA VAL A 221 -20.28 15.57 10.04
C VAL A 221 -19.50 16.61 9.21
N PRO A 222 -18.33 17.11 9.69
CA PRO A 222 -17.51 18.04 8.92
C PRO A 222 -17.02 17.40 7.62
N VAL A 223 -17.18 18.11 6.51
CA VAL A 223 -16.62 17.70 5.21
C VAL A 223 -15.24 18.37 5.06
N PRO A 224 -14.14 17.60 5.00
CA PRO A 224 -12.82 18.16 4.78
C PRO A 224 -12.72 18.85 3.41
N ASP A 225 -11.88 19.88 3.29
CA ASP A 225 -11.60 20.54 2.00
C ASP A 225 -10.78 19.65 1.02
N SER A 226 -10.39 18.45 1.45
CA SER A 226 -9.73 17.48 0.58
C SER A 226 -10.72 16.95 -0.46
N ARG A 227 -10.28 16.76 -1.70
CA ARG A 227 -11.11 16.15 -2.77
C ARG A 227 -10.81 14.65 -2.89
N ASP A 228 -10.73 13.97 -1.75
CA ASP A 228 -10.35 12.57 -1.63
C ASP A 228 -11.51 11.69 -1.14
N GLU A 229 -11.25 10.39 -0.98
CA GLU A 229 -12.20 9.38 -0.54
C GLU A 229 -12.78 9.69 0.84
N ILE A 230 -12.03 10.42 1.68
CA ILE A 230 -12.49 10.81 3.02
C ILE A 230 -13.59 11.88 2.92
N ALA A 231 -13.45 12.85 2.02
CA ALA A 231 -14.53 13.82 1.78
C ALA A 231 -15.77 13.15 1.15
N ALA A 232 -15.57 12.22 0.22
CA ALA A 232 -16.68 11.43 -0.34
C ALA A 232 -17.43 10.62 0.75
N LEU A 233 -16.71 10.04 1.71
CA LEU A 233 -17.29 9.37 2.86
C LEU A 233 -18.10 10.33 3.75
N ALA A 234 -17.56 11.52 4.05
CA ALA A 234 -18.27 12.53 4.85
C ALA A 234 -19.58 12.97 4.19
N VAL A 235 -19.56 13.21 2.86
CA VAL A 235 -20.76 13.55 2.09
C VAL A 235 -21.79 12.41 2.14
N THR A 236 -21.36 11.17 1.92
CA THR A 236 -22.24 9.98 1.96
C THR A 236 -22.87 9.80 3.35
N MET A 237 -22.09 10.02 4.42
CA MET A 237 -22.60 9.97 5.79
C MET A 237 -23.66 11.05 6.04
N ASN A 238 -23.41 12.29 5.58
CA ASN A 238 -24.39 13.38 5.71
C ASN A 238 -25.68 13.12 4.90
N GLN A 239 -25.58 12.45 3.74
CA GLN A 239 -26.76 12.00 3.00
C GLN A 239 -27.55 10.92 3.77
N MET A 240 -26.86 9.96 4.40
CA MET A 240 -27.50 8.96 5.26
C MET A 240 -28.21 9.62 6.44
N LEU A 241 -27.55 10.54 7.16
CA LEU A 241 -28.13 11.30 8.26
C LEU A 241 -29.38 12.07 7.81
N SER A 242 -29.33 12.70 6.64
CA SER A 242 -30.49 13.42 6.08
C SER A 242 -31.69 12.49 5.81
N ARG A 243 -31.43 11.25 5.36
CA ARG A 243 -32.50 10.25 5.15
C ARG A 243 -33.09 9.76 6.48
N ILE A 244 -32.26 9.56 7.50
CA ILE A 244 -32.70 9.17 8.84
C ILE A 244 -33.54 10.29 9.46
N GLU A 245 -33.08 11.53 9.38
CA GLU A 245 -33.79 12.71 9.87
C GLU A 245 -35.16 12.89 9.20
N ALA A 246 -35.23 12.72 7.88
CA ALA A 246 -36.48 12.78 7.13
C ALA A 246 -37.46 11.67 7.55
N GLY A 247 -36.99 10.43 7.71
CA GLY A 247 -37.78 9.31 8.20
C GLY A 247 -38.29 9.54 9.63
N HIS A 248 -37.42 10.03 10.53
CA HIS A 248 -37.78 10.33 11.91
C HIS A 248 -38.85 11.45 11.99
N ARG A 249 -38.71 12.52 11.22
CA ARG A 249 -39.72 13.59 11.13
C ARG A 249 -41.05 13.10 10.54
N ALA A 250 -41.01 12.18 9.59
CA ALA A 250 -42.23 11.57 9.04
C ALA A 250 -42.94 10.72 10.11
N GLN A 251 -42.18 9.91 10.84
CA GLN A 251 -42.70 9.10 11.95
C GLN A 251 -43.31 9.95 13.07
N GLN A 252 -42.63 11.03 13.50
CA GLN A 252 -43.16 11.94 14.53
C GLN A 252 -44.47 12.59 14.10
N ARG A 253 -44.55 13.09 12.85
CA ARG A 253 -45.79 13.66 12.30
C ARG A 253 -46.90 12.62 12.24
N PHE A 254 -46.61 11.42 11.73
CA PHE A 254 -47.57 10.33 11.67
C PHE A 254 -48.14 9.96 13.04
N VAL A 255 -47.29 9.82 14.06
CA VAL A 255 -47.74 9.53 15.44
C VAL A 255 -48.56 10.69 16.01
N GLY A 256 -48.16 11.94 15.74
CA GLY A 256 -48.90 13.13 16.14
C GLY A 256 -50.29 13.18 15.53
N ASP A 257 -50.38 13.05 14.20
CA ASP A 257 -51.62 13.08 13.43
C ASP A 257 -52.54 11.93 13.84
N ALA A 258 -52.02 10.70 13.96
CA ALA A 258 -52.78 9.55 14.45
C ALA A 258 -53.33 9.78 15.86
N SER A 259 -52.53 10.37 16.75
CA SER A 259 -52.96 10.68 18.12
C SER A 259 -54.06 11.74 18.15
N HIS A 260 -54.02 12.72 17.24
CA HIS A 260 -55.04 13.75 17.12
C HIS A 260 -56.35 13.19 16.55
N GLU A 261 -56.28 12.44 15.46
CA GLU A 261 -57.44 11.84 14.79
C GLU A 261 -58.15 10.79 15.67
N LEU A 262 -57.43 10.10 16.56
CA LEU A 262 -58.03 9.18 17.54
C LEU A 262 -58.59 9.87 18.79
N ARG A 263 -58.11 11.06 19.15
CA ARG A 263 -58.56 11.77 20.36
C ARG A 263 -59.96 12.33 20.19
N SER A 264 -60.27 12.93 19.03
CA SER A 264 -61.60 13.49 18.75
C SER A 264 -62.73 12.46 18.91
N PRO A 265 -62.67 11.28 18.27
CA PRO A 265 -63.71 10.27 18.42
C PRO A 265 -63.83 9.74 19.85
N LEU A 266 -62.70 9.51 20.50
CA LEU A 266 -62.68 9.08 21.89
C LEU A 266 -63.34 10.11 22.81
N ALA A 267 -63.10 11.41 22.60
CA ALA A 267 -63.71 12.47 23.38
C ALA A 267 -65.23 12.54 23.18
N THR A 268 -65.71 12.37 21.94
CA THR A 268 -67.15 12.29 21.64
C THR A 268 -67.81 11.11 22.33
N ILE A 269 -67.19 9.92 22.30
CA ILE A 269 -67.69 8.73 22.98
C ILE A 269 -67.74 8.96 24.50
N ILE A 270 -66.66 9.48 25.10
CA ILE A 270 -66.61 9.77 26.53
C ILE A 270 -67.69 10.78 26.91
N SER A 271 -67.83 11.88 26.18
CA SER A 271 -68.84 12.90 26.46
C SER A 271 -70.27 12.35 26.35
N GLY A 272 -70.56 11.53 25.34
CA GLY A 272 -71.86 10.87 25.21
C GLY A 272 -72.16 9.92 26.37
N LEU A 273 -71.15 9.20 26.87
CA LEU A 273 -71.27 8.33 28.04
C LEU A 273 -71.42 9.12 29.36
N GLU A 274 -70.73 10.25 29.52
CA GLU A 274 -70.89 11.14 30.69
C GLU A 274 -72.30 11.74 30.75
N VAL A 275 -72.85 12.16 29.60
CA VAL A 275 -74.24 12.65 29.51
C VAL A 275 -75.21 11.53 29.88
N ALA A 276 -75.00 10.32 29.38
CA ALA A 276 -75.80 9.16 29.73
C ALA A 276 -75.70 8.77 31.21
N GLU A 277 -74.55 8.94 31.85
CA GLU A 277 -74.37 8.70 33.29
C GLU A 277 -75.13 9.73 34.13
N ALA A 278 -75.03 11.01 33.76
CA ALA A 278 -75.73 12.10 34.45
C ALA A 278 -77.25 12.07 34.24
N HIS A 279 -77.69 11.61 33.07
CA HIS A 279 -79.08 11.54 32.63
C HIS A 279 -79.38 10.18 31.99
N PRO A 280 -79.64 9.13 32.80
CA PRO A 280 -79.88 7.77 32.30
C PRO A 280 -81.02 7.65 31.30
N GLU A 281 -82.01 8.53 31.39
CA GLU A 281 -83.12 8.64 30.44
C GLU A 281 -82.71 9.07 29.03
N LEU A 282 -81.55 9.71 28.86
CA LEU A 282 -80.99 10.12 27.57
C LEU A 282 -80.10 9.04 26.93
N LEU A 283 -79.79 7.96 27.65
CA LEU A 283 -79.14 6.78 27.09
C LEU A 283 -80.18 5.93 26.35
N ASP A 284 -80.59 6.41 25.18
CA ASP A 284 -81.54 5.72 24.32
C ASP A 284 -80.86 5.07 23.10
N ALA A 285 -81.66 4.35 22.32
CA ALA A 285 -81.20 3.73 21.08
C ALA A 285 -80.70 4.78 20.06
N GLU A 286 -81.18 6.02 20.15
CA GLU A 286 -80.81 7.08 19.22
C GLU A 286 -79.37 7.55 19.48
N LEU A 287 -79.00 7.85 20.73
CA LEU A 287 -77.64 8.22 21.12
C LEU A 287 -76.63 7.09 20.84
N ALA A 288 -77.03 5.84 21.14
CA ALA A 288 -76.18 4.68 20.92
C ALA A 288 -75.91 4.42 19.42
N VAL A 289 -76.95 4.46 18.58
CA VAL A 289 -76.86 4.11 17.15
C VAL A 289 -76.34 5.28 16.30
N ASN A 290 -76.66 6.53 16.65
CA ASN A 290 -76.33 7.69 15.83
C ASN A 290 -75.05 8.42 16.27
N THR A 291 -74.57 8.21 17.50
CA THR A 291 -73.39 8.92 18.03
C THR A 291 -72.28 7.98 18.48
N LEU A 292 -72.55 7.08 19.43
CA LEU A 292 -71.50 6.25 20.04
C LEU A 292 -70.98 5.16 19.08
N LEU A 293 -71.88 4.40 18.46
CA LEU A 293 -71.51 3.30 17.57
C LEU A 293 -70.79 3.78 16.28
N PRO A 294 -71.24 4.85 15.59
CA PRO A 294 -70.53 5.37 14.42
C PRO A 294 -69.12 5.84 14.76
N GLU A 295 -68.93 6.48 15.91
CA GLU A 295 -67.62 7.00 16.29
C GLU A 295 -66.66 5.89 16.73
N ALA A 296 -67.18 4.82 17.35
CA ALA A 296 -66.40 3.60 17.62
C ALA A 296 -66.00 2.87 16.33
N GLN A 297 -66.91 2.79 15.35
CA GLN A 297 -66.60 2.23 14.02
C GLN A 297 -65.56 3.08 13.29
N ARG A 298 -65.63 4.40 13.40
CA ARG A 298 -64.64 5.32 12.83
C ARG A 298 -63.25 5.12 13.44
N MET A 299 -63.15 4.94 14.75
CA MET A 299 -61.88 4.58 15.42
C MET A 299 -61.36 3.22 14.94
N HIS A 300 -62.25 2.23 14.77
CA HIS A 300 -61.85 0.91 14.28
C HIS A 300 -61.21 0.99 12.89
N ILE A 301 -61.85 1.69 11.95
CA ILE A 301 -61.31 1.92 10.60
C ILE A 301 -59.97 2.66 10.66
N LEU A 302 -59.87 3.74 11.44
CA LEU A 302 -58.60 4.47 11.62
C LEU A 302 -57.48 3.56 12.13
N ILE A 303 -57.76 2.69 13.11
CA ILE A 303 -56.77 1.75 13.65
C ILE A 303 -56.37 0.71 12.58
N GLU A 304 -57.32 0.19 11.81
CA GLU A 304 -57.02 -0.73 10.70
C GLU A 304 -56.14 -0.08 9.64
N ASP A 305 -56.43 1.16 9.26
CA ASP A 305 -55.63 1.95 8.30
C ASP A 305 -54.20 2.20 8.82
N LEU A 306 -54.05 2.54 10.10
CA LEU A 306 -52.74 2.72 10.73
C LEU A 306 -51.94 1.41 10.75
N LEU A 307 -52.58 0.28 11.05
CA LEU A 307 -51.95 -1.04 11.03
C LEU A 307 -51.56 -1.48 9.61
N LEU A 308 -52.37 -1.14 8.61
CA LEU A 308 -52.07 -1.37 7.21
C LEU A 308 -50.82 -0.59 6.78
N LEU A 309 -50.76 0.70 7.10
CA LEU A 309 -49.62 1.58 6.81
C LEU A 309 -48.33 1.10 7.49
N ALA A 310 -48.39 0.77 8.78
CA ALA A 310 -47.24 0.27 9.51
C ALA A 310 -46.65 -1.02 8.89
N ARG A 311 -47.52 -1.94 8.44
CA ARG A 311 -47.10 -3.18 7.77
C ARG A 311 -46.48 -2.92 6.39
N ALA A 312 -46.95 -1.90 5.67
CA ALA A 312 -46.42 -1.51 4.38
C ALA A 312 -45.03 -0.85 4.49
N ASP A 313 -44.73 -0.17 5.61
CA ASP A 313 -43.41 0.40 5.88
C ASP A 313 -42.37 -0.67 6.26
N GLU A 314 -42.73 -1.67 7.08
CA GLU A 314 -41.82 -2.75 7.47
C GLU A 314 -41.46 -3.69 6.32
N ARG A 315 -42.45 -4.04 5.51
CA ARG A 315 -42.25 -4.88 4.33
C ARG A 315 -42.25 -3.95 3.14
N LYS A 316 -41.07 -3.60 2.60
CA LYS A 316 -40.96 -3.11 1.21
C LYS A 316 -41.92 -3.96 0.40
N PRO A 317 -43.08 -3.44 -0.05
CA PRO A 317 -44.05 -4.31 -0.68
C PRO A 317 -43.33 -4.83 -1.90
N LEU A 318 -43.19 -6.15 -1.99
CA LEU A 318 -42.82 -6.80 -3.23
C LEU A 318 -43.91 -6.35 -4.20
N ARG A 319 -43.64 -5.26 -4.93
CA ARG A 319 -44.51 -4.76 -5.98
C ARG A 319 -44.44 -5.83 -7.05
N ARG A 320 -45.26 -6.86 -6.88
CA ARG A 320 -45.59 -7.83 -7.91
C ARG A 320 -46.33 -7.02 -8.95
N LYS A 321 -45.60 -6.59 -9.97
CA LYS A 321 -46.17 -5.90 -11.12
C LYS A 321 -46.73 -6.97 -12.01
N GLU A 322 -48.05 -6.98 -12.14
CA GLU A 322 -48.76 -7.78 -13.12
C GLU A 322 -49.46 -6.83 -14.08
N GLU A 323 -49.55 -7.21 -15.34
CA GLU A 323 -50.31 -6.48 -16.33
C GLU A 323 -51.79 -6.69 -16.02
N LEU A 324 -52.51 -5.60 -15.78
CA LEU A 324 -53.89 -5.63 -15.33
C LEU A 324 -54.73 -4.68 -16.19
N ALA A 325 -55.86 -5.17 -16.66
CA ALA A 325 -56.84 -4.39 -17.40
C ALA A 325 -57.56 -3.47 -16.39
N LEU A 326 -57.43 -2.14 -16.58
CA LEU A 326 -57.95 -1.14 -15.63
C LEU A 326 -59.46 -0.96 -15.75
N ASP A 327 -60.02 -1.28 -16.91
CA ASP A 327 -61.44 -1.40 -17.22
C ASP A 327 -62.14 -2.40 -16.29
N ASP A 328 -61.55 -3.59 -16.09
CA ASP A 328 -62.11 -4.61 -15.19
C ASP A 328 -62.25 -4.09 -13.74
N ILE A 329 -61.24 -3.39 -13.21
CA ILE A 329 -61.32 -2.77 -11.87
C ILE A 329 -62.37 -1.67 -11.86
N ALA A 330 -62.36 -0.80 -12.88
CA ALA A 330 -63.27 0.33 -12.96
C ALA A 330 -64.73 -0.12 -12.98
N GLU A 331 -65.04 -1.23 -13.67
CA GLU A 331 -66.38 -1.80 -13.68
C GLU A 331 -66.81 -2.34 -12.30
N VAL A 332 -65.90 -3.04 -11.61
CA VAL A 332 -66.16 -3.58 -10.26
C VAL A 332 -66.44 -2.46 -9.26
N GLU A 333 -65.64 -1.39 -9.28
CA GLU A 333 -65.84 -0.25 -8.38
C GLU A 333 -67.05 0.60 -8.76
N ALA A 334 -67.33 0.80 -10.05
CA ALA A 334 -68.56 1.46 -10.50
C ALA A 334 -69.81 0.69 -10.04
N ALA A 335 -69.79 -0.64 -10.10
CA ALA A 335 -70.86 -1.48 -9.60
C ALA A 335 -71.01 -1.40 -8.08
N ARG A 336 -69.90 -1.31 -7.32
CA ARG A 336 -69.93 -1.10 -5.88
C ARG A 336 -70.50 0.27 -5.51
N ALA A 337 -70.00 1.33 -6.12
CA ALA A 337 -70.45 2.70 -5.86
C ALA A 337 -71.95 2.86 -6.16
N ARG A 338 -72.47 2.24 -7.24
CA ARG A 338 -73.91 2.22 -7.54
C ARG A 338 -74.76 1.52 -6.48
N ARG A 339 -74.20 0.56 -5.74
CA ARG A 339 -74.90 -0.13 -4.64
C ARG A 339 -74.94 0.68 -3.35
N GLU A 340 -73.90 1.47 -3.09
CA GLU A 340 -73.76 2.24 -1.84
C GLU A 340 -74.29 3.68 -1.97
N ALA A 341 -74.35 4.24 -3.18
CA ALA A 341 -74.73 5.63 -3.40
C ALA A 341 -76.24 5.86 -3.37
N ARG A 342 -76.63 7.02 -2.81
CA ARG A 342 -78.01 7.54 -2.83
C ARG A 342 -78.31 8.40 -4.08
N CYS A 343 -77.39 8.47 -5.03
CA CYS A 343 -77.48 9.25 -6.27
C CYS A 343 -77.13 8.39 -7.49
N GLU A 344 -77.57 8.83 -8.67
CA GLU A 344 -77.32 8.13 -9.94
C GLU A 344 -75.85 8.31 -10.36
N ILE A 345 -75.17 7.19 -10.61
CA ILE A 345 -73.76 7.15 -11.03
C ILE A 345 -73.67 6.68 -12.48
N ASP A 346 -73.31 7.63 -13.35
CA ASP A 346 -72.92 7.36 -14.74
C ASP A 346 -71.41 7.09 -14.83
N ALA A 347 -71.02 6.10 -15.65
CA ALA A 347 -69.63 5.73 -15.84
C ALA A 347 -69.39 5.31 -17.30
N ASP A 348 -68.59 6.09 -18.04
CA ASP A 348 -68.07 5.77 -19.36
C ASP A 348 -66.66 5.17 -19.20
N ILE A 349 -66.58 3.85 -19.24
CA ILE A 349 -65.33 3.08 -19.12
C ILE A 349 -64.99 2.58 -20.53
N ARG A 350 -63.80 2.95 -21.04
CA ARG A 350 -63.34 2.62 -22.41
C ARG A 350 -62.08 1.79 -22.42
#